data_AF-A0A1G2T1M2-F1
#
_entry.id   AF-A0A1G2T1M2-F1
#
_cell.length_a   1.000
_cell.length_b   1.000
_cell.length_c   1.000
_cell.angle_alpha   90.00
_cell.angle_beta   90.00
_cell.angle_gamma   90.00
#
_symmetry.space_group_name_H-M   'P 1'
#
loop_
_entity.id
_entity.type
_entity.pdbx_description
1 polymer ?
#
loop_
_entity_poly.entity_id
_entity_poly.type
_entity_poly.pdbx_seq_one_letter_code
_entity_poly.pdbx_strand_id
1 'polypeptide(L)'
;MKIILVLTDSRRKNSVFVTDELKVFSLEEAIRFTSNEKIDDAHVVERSTGTYIRTNPSVLRSREFEQLSLTGRNLSLYLQGNYSLNFPSITEYLKLYRKSLKQEQSYIKPVGKPKVPTSAVKKKLLPHRDLIFSAAEKFRIDPYLLGAIMIDEIAQLYPFEQIVDKLKANIVGRDASVGIAQVKIDTANNLIKKGLYNPNSSDKKLPFVRLDNAGRRHLYDYLIKDKYNIFFAAAYLRSLINDWSKFVDLRKKPEIIATLYSLPYVKPHDDPKPNERGSQIAKEFYELTKKFLR
;
A
#
# COMPACT_ATOMS: atom_id res chain seq x y z
N MET A 1 -27.09 5.57 -4.88
CA MET A 1 -25.63 5.55 -5.18
C MET A 1 -25.29 4.26 -5.91
N LYS A 2 -24.36 4.24 -6.86
CA LYS A 2 -24.15 3.06 -7.72
C LYS A 2 -22.81 2.39 -7.44
N ILE A 3 -22.79 1.06 -7.39
CA ILE A 3 -21.52 0.31 -7.35
C ILE A 3 -20.84 0.41 -8.72
N ILE A 4 -19.55 0.74 -8.73
CA ILE A 4 -18.72 0.85 -9.95
C ILE A 4 -17.52 -0.12 -9.95
N LEU A 5 -17.23 -0.72 -8.79
CA LEU A 5 -16.10 -1.62 -8.61
C LEU A 5 -16.40 -2.55 -7.42
N VAL A 6 -16.20 -3.85 -7.61
CA VAL A 6 -16.33 -4.87 -6.56
C VAL A 6 -15.02 -5.62 -6.43
N LEU A 7 -14.55 -5.85 -5.22
CA LEU A 7 -13.38 -6.69 -4.96
C LEU A 7 -13.79 -7.98 -4.31
N THR A 8 -13.20 -9.08 -4.78
CA THR A 8 -13.45 -10.42 -4.26
C THR A 8 -12.30 -10.94 -3.40
N ASP A 9 -12.64 -11.78 -2.43
CA ASP A 9 -11.69 -12.52 -1.61
C ASP A 9 -10.98 -13.64 -2.38
N SER A 10 -10.11 -14.37 -1.67
CA SER A 10 -9.40 -15.54 -2.20
C SER A 10 -10.33 -16.67 -2.66
N ARG A 11 -11.59 -16.68 -2.22
CA ARG A 11 -12.65 -17.65 -2.58
C ARG A 11 -13.63 -17.08 -3.62
N ARG A 12 -13.29 -15.94 -4.24
CA ARG A 12 -14.12 -15.19 -5.21
C ARG A 12 -15.46 -14.66 -4.67
N LYS A 13 -15.60 -14.52 -3.34
CA LYS A 13 -16.76 -13.86 -2.74
C LYS A 13 -16.58 -12.35 -2.69
N ASN A 14 -17.61 -11.60 -3.07
CA ASN A 14 -17.61 -10.15 -2.98
C ASN A 14 -17.36 -9.69 -1.53
N SER A 15 -16.39 -8.80 -1.34
CA SER A 15 -15.89 -8.42 -0.01
C SER A 15 -15.81 -6.90 0.18
N VAL A 16 -15.44 -6.16 -0.88
CA VAL A 16 -15.35 -4.70 -0.85
C VAL A 16 -16.09 -4.11 -2.04
N PHE A 17 -16.83 -3.03 -1.81
CA PHE A 17 -17.68 -2.39 -2.79
C PHE A 17 -17.31 -0.91 -2.88
N VAL A 18 -17.18 -0.38 -4.09
CA VAL A 18 -16.84 1.03 -4.33
C VAL A 18 -17.94 1.67 -5.16
N THR A 19 -18.37 2.86 -4.73
CA THR A 19 -19.45 3.60 -5.41
C THR A 19 -18.93 4.64 -6.40
N ASP A 20 -19.83 5.14 -7.23
CA ASP A 20 -19.65 6.32 -8.09
C ASP A 20 -19.31 7.60 -7.32
N GLU A 21 -19.74 7.70 -6.07
CA GLU A 21 -19.32 8.73 -5.11
C GLU A 21 -17.95 8.47 -4.44
N LEU A 22 -17.19 7.46 -4.88
CA LEU A 22 -15.90 7.02 -4.31
C LEU A 22 -15.94 6.56 -2.85
N LYS A 23 -17.13 6.20 -2.33
CA LYS A 23 -17.26 5.57 -1.01
C LYS A 23 -16.85 4.10 -1.12
N VAL A 24 -16.10 3.62 -0.12
CA VAL A 24 -15.63 2.24 -0.05
C VAL A 24 -16.30 1.55 1.13
N PHE A 25 -16.98 0.44 0.88
CA PHE A 25 -17.72 -0.32 1.88
C PHE A 25 -17.19 -1.75 2.03
N SER A 26 -17.16 -2.25 3.26
CA SER A 26 -17.10 -3.70 3.54
C SER A 26 -18.43 -4.36 3.14
N LEU A 27 -18.46 -5.69 3.11
CA LEU A 27 -19.70 -6.43 2.86
C LEU A 27 -20.82 -6.07 3.86
N GLU A 28 -20.51 -5.99 5.15
CA GLU A 28 -21.49 -5.63 6.19
C GLU A 28 -22.05 -4.21 6.00
N GLU A 29 -21.16 -3.25 5.70
CA GLU A 29 -21.58 -1.89 5.40
C GLU A 29 -22.45 -1.85 4.14
N ALA A 30 -22.06 -2.55 3.08
CA ALA A 30 -22.81 -2.61 1.84
C ALA A 30 -24.20 -3.22 2.04
N ILE A 31 -24.35 -4.31 2.80
CA ILE A 31 -25.66 -4.90 3.16
C ILE A 31 -26.54 -3.86 3.86
N ARG A 32 -26.01 -3.15 4.85
CA ARG A 32 -26.76 -2.12 5.58
C ARG A 32 -27.20 -0.98 4.66
N PHE A 33 -26.35 -0.52 3.74
CA PHE A 33 -26.70 0.54 2.81
C PHE A 33 -27.71 0.09 1.74
N THR A 34 -27.60 -1.15 1.24
CA THR A 34 -28.58 -1.73 0.32
C THR A 34 -29.94 -1.92 0.98
N SER A 35 -29.98 -2.38 2.24
CA SER A 35 -31.24 -2.57 2.99
C SER A 35 -32.01 -1.26 3.22
N ASN A 36 -31.30 -0.13 3.25
CA ASN A 36 -31.89 1.21 3.39
C ASN A 36 -32.13 1.90 2.03
N GLU A 37 -32.13 1.15 0.92
CA GLU A 37 -32.33 1.64 -0.45
C GLU A 37 -31.35 2.75 -0.88
N LYS A 38 -30.16 2.79 -0.26
CA LYS A 38 -29.13 3.80 -0.58
C LYS A 38 -28.23 3.39 -1.73
N ILE A 39 -28.13 2.09 -2.02
CA ILE A 39 -27.36 1.52 -3.13
C ILE A 39 -28.33 1.08 -4.22
N ASP A 40 -28.23 1.72 -5.37
CA ASP A 40 -29.05 1.46 -6.54
C ASP A 40 -28.61 0.14 -7.19
N ASP A 41 -29.52 -0.48 -7.94
CA ASP A 41 -29.26 -1.69 -8.74
C ASP A 41 -28.82 -2.92 -7.91
N ALA A 42 -29.02 -2.91 -6.59
CA ALA A 42 -28.64 -4.02 -5.72
C ALA A 42 -29.77 -4.40 -4.75
N HIS A 43 -29.79 -5.68 -4.35
CA HIS A 43 -30.65 -6.20 -3.28
C HIS A 43 -29.86 -7.11 -2.35
N VAL A 44 -30.38 -7.25 -1.12
CA VAL A 44 -29.83 -8.18 -0.12
C VAL A 44 -30.38 -9.59 -0.37
N VAL A 45 -29.50 -10.58 -0.25
CA VAL A 45 -29.85 -12.00 -0.31
C VAL A 45 -29.44 -12.65 1.00
N GLU A 46 -30.41 -13.27 1.66
CA GLU A 46 -30.21 -14.02 2.90
C GLU A 46 -30.26 -15.52 2.61
N ARG A 47 -29.27 -16.26 3.10
CA ARG A 47 -29.20 -17.72 3.03
C ARG A 47 -28.75 -18.28 4.37
N SER A 48 -28.96 -19.59 4.57
CA SER A 48 -28.46 -20.31 5.76
C SER A 48 -26.94 -20.20 5.93
N THR A 49 -26.19 -19.96 4.86
CA THR A 49 -24.73 -19.83 4.87
C THR A 49 -24.24 -18.38 5.00
N GLY A 50 -25.15 -17.41 5.14
CA GLY A 50 -24.86 -16.00 5.39
C GLY A 50 -25.61 -15.03 4.47
N THR A 51 -25.41 -13.74 4.72
CA THR A 51 -26.04 -12.63 3.99
C THR A 51 -25.04 -11.96 3.05
N TYR A 52 -25.50 -11.62 1.84
CA TYR A 52 -24.69 -10.93 0.84
C TYR A 52 -25.57 -10.04 -0.06
N ILE A 53 -24.95 -9.25 -0.94
CA ILE A 53 -25.68 -8.42 -1.92
C ILE A 53 -25.47 -8.91 -3.36
N ARG A 54 -26.49 -8.75 -4.20
CA ARG A 54 -26.47 -9.05 -5.63
C ARG A 54 -27.01 -7.89 -6.45
N THR A 55 -26.61 -7.84 -7.71
CA THR A 55 -27.24 -6.99 -8.73
C THR A 55 -28.72 -7.33 -8.88
N ASN A 56 -29.58 -6.33 -9.04
CA ASN A 56 -31.00 -6.52 -9.35
C ASN A 56 -31.20 -7.19 -10.73
N PRO A 57 -32.27 -7.98 -10.90
CA PRO A 57 -32.68 -8.45 -12.22
C PRO A 57 -32.87 -7.27 -13.18
N SER A 58 -32.50 -7.43 -14.45
CA SER A 58 -32.66 -6.43 -15.53
C SER A 58 -31.71 -5.22 -15.53
N VAL A 59 -30.70 -5.20 -14.66
CA VAL A 59 -29.62 -4.21 -14.73
C VAL A 59 -28.77 -4.45 -15.98
N LEU A 60 -28.33 -3.37 -16.63
CA LEU A 60 -27.44 -3.47 -17.79
C LEU A 60 -26.18 -4.28 -17.44
N ARG A 61 -25.75 -5.17 -18.35
CA ARG A 61 -24.59 -6.05 -18.14
C ARG A 61 -23.35 -5.32 -17.64
N SER A 62 -23.05 -4.12 -18.16
CA SER A 62 -21.91 -3.31 -17.75
C SER A 62 -21.95 -2.82 -16.29
N ARG A 63 -23.10 -2.95 -15.61
CA ARG A 63 -23.33 -2.56 -14.22
C ARG A 63 -23.53 -3.78 -13.30
N GLU A 64 -23.51 -4.99 -13.84
CA GLU A 64 -23.55 -6.22 -13.05
C GLU A 64 -22.29 -6.37 -12.20
N PHE A 65 -22.44 -6.77 -10.95
CA PHE A 65 -21.32 -7.01 -10.03
C PHE A 65 -20.28 -7.96 -10.63
N GLU A 66 -20.69 -8.97 -11.39
CA GLU A 66 -19.82 -9.89 -12.11
C GLU A 66 -18.85 -9.17 -13.06
N GLN A 67 -19.34 -8.18 -13.82
CA GLN A 67 -18.52 -7.37 -14.74
C GLN A 67 -17.69 -6.31 -14.01
N LEU A 68 -18.20 -5.80 -12.89
CA LEU A 68 -17.50 -4.82 -12.06
C LEU A 68 -16.44 -5.45 -11.14
N SER A 69 -16.48 -6.78 -10.98
CA SER A 69 -15.67 -7.50 -10.02
C SER A 69 -14.22 -7.69 -10.46
N LEU A 70 -13.30 -7.56 -9.51
CA LEU A 70 -11.93 -8.03 -9.65
C LEU A 70 -11.42 -8.70 -8.38
N THR A 71 -10.52 -9.66 -8.55
CA THR A 71 -9.91 -10.34 -7.40
C THR A 71 -8.92 -9.42 -6.70
N GLY A 72 -8.69 -9.61 -5.40
CA GLY A 72 -7.58 -8.93 -4.71
C GLY A 72 -6.22 -9.14 -5.39
N ARG A 73 -6.02 -10.29 -6.07
CA ARG A 73 -4.83 -10.56 -6.89
C ARG A 73 -4.72 -9.60 -8.08
N ASN A 74 -5.83 -9.37 -8.80
CA ASN A 74 -5.86 -8.46 -9.95
C ASN A 74 -5.53 -7.03 -9.50
N LEU A 75 -6.11 -6.58 -8.38
CA LEU A 75 -5.80 -5.28 -7.80
C LEU A 75 -4.31 -5.20 -7.43
N SER A 76 -3.77 -6.22 -6.75
CA SER A 76 -2.35 -6.25 -6.37
C SER A 76 -1.42 -6.16 -7.57
N LEU A 77 -1.70 -6.87 -8.67
CA LEU A 77 -0.89 -6.81 -9.89
C LEU A 77 -0.96 -5.42 -10.54
N TYR A 78 -2.15 -4.82 -10.57
CA TYR A 78 -2.32 -3.46 -11.07
C TYR A 78 -1.51 -2.44 -10.25
N LEU A 79 -1.58 -2.53 -8.92
CA LEU A 79 -0.84 -1.63 -8.01
C LEU A 79 0.68 -1.76 -8.16
N GLN A 80 1.17 -2.97 -8.44
CA GLN A 80 2.58 -3.28 -8.73
C GLN A 80 3.06 -2.82 -10.12
N GLY A 81 2.21 -2.13 -10.89
CA GLY A 81 2.58 -1.55 -12.18
C GLY A 81 2.35 -2.46 -13.39
N ASN A 82 1.65 -3.59 -13.21
CA ASN A 82 1.26 -4.44 -14.34
C ASN A 82 0.01 -3.88 -15.06
N TYR A 83 0.19 -2.75 -15.74
CA TYR A 83 -0.88 -1.97 -16.37
C TYR A 83 -1.39 -2.56 -17.69
N SER A 84 -0.77 -3.62 -18.22
CA SER A 84 -1.32 -4.38 -19.35
C SER A 84 -2.68 -5.02 -19.01
N LEU A 85 -2.96 -5.17 -17.72
CA LEU A 85 -4.27 -5.51 -17.19
C LEU A 85 -5.19 -4.29 -17.20
N ASN A 86 -5.92 -4.08 -18.30
CA ASN A 86 -6.92 -3.02 -18.40
C ASN A 86 -8.24 -3.49 -17.77
N PHE A 87 -8.55 -2.99 -16.57
CA PHE A 87 -9.83 -3.25 -15.91
C PHE A 87 -10.75 -2.02 -16.06
N PRO A 88 -11.88 -2.13 -16.79
CA PRO A 88 -12.80 -1.00 -16.98
C PRO A 88 -13.27 -0.35 -15.68
N SER A 89 -13.51 -1.16 -14.64
CA SER A 89 -13.93 -0.68 -13.31
C SER A 89 -12.83 0.14 -12.60
N ILE A 90 -11.55 -0.23 -12.74
CA ILE A 90 -10.43 0.57 -12.23
C ILE A 90 -10.28 1.87 -13.03
N THR A 91 -10.45 1.81 -14.36
CA THR A 91 -10.37 2.99 -15.22
C THR A 91 -11.45 4.00 -14.88
N GLU A 92 -12.71 3.58 -14.71
CA GLU A 92 -13.80 4.46 -14.30
C GLU A 92 -13.59 4.99 -12.88
N TYR A 93 -13.17 4.14 -11.94
CA TYR A 93 -12.82 4.56 -10.59
C TYR A 93 -11.76 5.68 -10.58
N LEU A 94 -10.67 5.53 -11.32
CA LEU A 94 -9.62 6.54 -11.40
C LEU A 94 -10.05 7.83 -12.10
N LYS A 95 -10.95 7.74 -13.08
CA LYS A 95 -11.55 8.91 -13.73
C LYS A 95 -12.39 9.71 -12.74
N LEU A 96 -13.23 9.04 -11.95
CA LEU A 96 -14.02 9.68 -10.90
C LEU A 96 -13.13 10.26 -9.80
N TYR A 97 -12.11 9.52 -9.35
CA TYR A 97 -11.10 10.03 -8.42
C TYR A 97 -10.44 11.31 -8.93
N ARG A 98 -10.00 11.37 -10.19
CA ARG A 98 -9.39 12.58 -10.77
C ARG A 98 -10.36 13.76 -10.79
N LYS A 99 -11.64 13.52 -11.07
CA LYS A 99 -12.70 14.55 -11.05
C LYS A 99 -12.99 15.06 -9.64
N SER A 100 -12.86 14.23 -8.61
CA SER A 100 -13.12 14.64 -7.23
C SER A 100 -12.04 15.57 -6.64
N LEU A 101 -10.89 15.72 -7.31
CA LEU A 101 -9.80 16.57 -6.84
C LEU A 101 -10.10 18.05 -7.15
N LYS A 102 -10.48 18.81 -6.11
CA LYS A 102 -10.86 20.24 -6.16
C LYS A 102 -9.70 21.16 -6.59
N GLN A 103 -9.96 22.27 -7.26
CA GLN A 103 -8.89 23.14 -7.78
C GLN A 103 -8.11 23.91 -6.70
N GLU A 104 -8.70 24.20 -5.54
CA GLU A 104 -8.12 25.09 -4.52
C GLU A 104 -7.14 24.42 -3.53
N GLN A 105 -6.81 23.14 -3.72
CA GLN A 105 -5.91 22.41 -2.81
C GLN A 105 -4.50 22.23 -3.39
N SER A 106 -3.48 22.19 -2.53
CA SER A 106 -2.13 21.75 -2.92
C SER A 106 -2.12 20.25 -3.15
N TYR A 107 -1.40 19.83 -4.20
CA TYR A 107 -1.25 18.43 -4.61
C TYR A 107 0.21 18.05 -4.75
N ILE A 108 0.51 16.77 -4.52
CA ILE A 108 1.74 16.13 -5.00
C ILE A 108 1.39 15.10 -6.08
N LYS A 109 2.32 14.83 -6.99
CA LYS A 109 2.13 13.86 -8.09
C LYS A 109 3.23 12.81 -8.05
N PRO A 110 3.00 11.64 -7.42
CA PRO A 110 3.95 10.54 -7.49
C PRO A 110 4.21 10.11 -8.94
N VAL A 111 5.45 9.77 -9.26
CA VAL A 111 5.85 9.26 -10.58
C VAL A 111 4.93 8.11 -11.02
N GLY A 112 4.37 8.23 -12.22
CA GLY A 112 3.51 7.21 -12.83
C GLY A 112 2.12 7.06 -12.20
N LYS A 113 1.70 7.95 -11.28
CA LYS A 113 0.44 7.84 -10.55
C LYS A 113 -0.42 9.12 -10.59
N PRO A 114 -1.72 9.03 -10.24
CA PRO A 114 -2.56 10.22 -10.06
C PRO A 114 -2.04 11.14 -8.96
N LYS A 115 -2.34 12.44 -9.09
CA LYS A 115 -2.06 13.42 -8.03
C LYS A 115 -2.88 13.13 -6.76
N VAL A 116 -2.35 13.50 -5.60
CA VAL A 116 -2.97 13.30 -4.28
C VAL A 116 -2.92 14.59 -3.46
N PRO A 117 -3.92 14.90 -2.61
CA PRO A 117 -3.89 16.09 -1.79
C PRO A 117 -2.71 16.08 -0.81
N THR A 118 -1.90 17.13 -0.81
CA THR A 118 -0.74 17.28 0.08
C THR A 118 -1.15 17.19 1.55
N SER A 119 -2.31 17.74 1.91
CA SER A 119 -2.88 17.69 3.26
C SER A 119 -3.22 16.28 3.71
N ALA A 120 -3.69 15.42 2.80
CA ALA A 120 -4.05 14.04 3.11
C ALA A 120 -2.80 13.20 3.40
N VAL A 121 -1.72 13.40 2.65
CA VAL A 121 -0.42 12.78 2.90
C VAL A 121 0.16 13.26 4.23
N LYS A 122 0.13 14.58 4.49
CA LYS A 122 0.58 15.14 5.78
C LYS A 122 -0.19 14.55 6.97
N LYS A 123 -1.52 14.44 6.86
CA LYS A 123 -2.38 13.87 7.91
C LYS A 123 -2.01 12.43 8.26
N LYS A 124 -1.51 11.66 7.30
CA LYS A 124 -1.06 10.28 7.50
C LYS A 124 0.37 10.18 8.03
N LEU A 125 1.27 11.05 7.57
CA LEU A 125 2.67 11.00 7.99
C LEU A 125 2.86 11.53 9.42
N LEU A 126 2.22 12.67 9.74
CA LEU A 126 2.50 13.43 10.96
C LEU A 126 2.35 12.63 12.28
N PRO A 127 1.34 11.76 12.44
CA PRO A 127 1.21 10.94 13.66
C PRO A 127 2.40 10.01 13.93
N HIS A 128 3.25 9.77 12.93
CA HIS A 128 4.40 8.87 13.03
C HIS A 128 5.73 9.60 13.19
N ARG A 129 5.73 10.93 13.38
CA ARG A 129 6.93 11.75 13.51
C ARG A 129 7.95 11.13 14.46
N ASP A 130 7.56 10.85 15.69
CA ASP A 130 8.49 10.37 16.71
C ASP A 130 9.02 8.96 16.38
N LEU A 131 8.17 8.10 15.81
CA LEU A 131 8.60 6.78 15.33
C LEU A 131 9.62 6.88 14.20
N ILE A 132 9.46 7.82 13.27
CA ILE A 132 10.41 8.07 12.17
C ILE A 132 11.76 8.48 12.75
N PHE A 133 11.79 9.46 13.66
CA PHE A 133 13.05 9.91 14.27
C PHE A 133 13.71 8.81 15.12
N SER A 134 12.96 8.10 15.96
CA SER A 134 13.52 7.00 16.77
C SER A 134 14.03 5.83 15.91
N ALA A 135 13.31 5.46 14.85
CA ALA A 135 13.78 4.43 13.93
C ALA A 135 15.05 4.89 13.20
N ALA A 136 15.07 6.13 12.71
CA ALA A 136 16.22 6.68 12.01
C ALA A 136 17.46 6.73 12.90
N GLU A 137 17.31 7.14 14.16
CA GLU A 137 18.38 7.13 15.16
C GLU A 137 18.91 5.71 15.41
N LYS A 138 18.01 4.76 15.72
CA LYS A 138 18.38 3.36 15.99
C LYS A 138 19.20 2.75 14.84
N PHE A 139 18.81 3.05 13.61
CA PHE A 139 19.46 2.51 12.42
C PHE A 139 20.49 3.48 11.81
N ARG A 140 20.77 4.61 12.46
CA ARG A 140 21.74 5.65 12.06
C ARG A 140 21.54 6.18 10.63
N ILE A 141 20.29 6.26 10.16
CA ILE A 141 19.95 6.75 8.82
C ILE A 141 19.38 8.17 8.90
N ASP A 142 19.21 8.83 7.75
CA ASP A 142 18.58 10.15 7.68
C ASP A 142 17.04 10.03 7.92
N PRO A 143 16.49 10.66 8.98
CA PRO A 143 15.05 10.63 9.25
C PRO A 143 14.20 11.28 8.15
N TYR A 144 14.72 12.31 7.48
CA TYR A 144 13.98 12.98 6.42
C TYR A 144 13.92 12.13 5.15
N LEU A 145 14.94 11.31 4.89
CA LEU A 145 14.90 10.33 3.79
C LEU A 145 13.89 9.22 4.09
N LEU A 146 13.86 8.72 5.33
CA LEU A 146 12.85 7.74 5.75
C LEU A 146 11.43 8.31 5.61
N GLY A 147 11.20 9.54 6.08
CA GLY A 147 9.91 10.21 5.91
C GLY A 147 9.57 10.48 4.44
N ALA A 148 10.55 10.80 3.58
CA ALA A 148 10.33 11.00 2.15
C ALA A 148 9.88 9.72 1.43
N ILE A 149 10.47 8.58 1.81
CA ILE A 149 10.03 7.25 1.35
C ILE A 149 8.59 7.00 1.80
N MET A 150 8.25 7.30 3.05
CA MET A 150 6.87 7.16 3.54
C MET A 150 5.89 8.06 2.80
N ILE A 151 6.26 9.31 2.48
CA ILE A 151 5.44 10.20 1.64
C ILE A 151 5.13 9.56 0.30
N ASP A 152 6.14 9.00 -0.37
CA ASP A 152 5.95 8.32 -1.65
C ASP A 152 5.04 7.10 -1.50
N GLU A 153 5.31 6.19 -0.56
CA GLU A 153 4.50 4.99 -0.38
C GLU A 153 3.03 5.31 -0.03
N ILE A 154 2.79 6.32 0.82
CA ILE A 154 1.43 6.83 1.10
C ILE A 154 0.79 7.35 -0.19
N ALA A 155 1.50 8.17 -0.97
CA ALA A 155 0.96 8.80 -2.17
C ALA A 155 0.69 7.79 -3.30
N GLN A 156 1.56 6.80 -3.48
CA GLN A 156 1.42 5.72 -4.46
C GLN A 156 0.16 4.88 -4.22
N LEU A 157 -0.15 4.61 -2.94
CA LEU A 157 -1.30 3.80 -2.54
C LEU A 157 -2.58 4.62 -2.34
N TYR A 158 -2.48 5.93 -2.13
CA TYR A 158 -3.57 6.79 -1.63
C TYR A 158 -4.94 6.56 -2.26
N PRO A 159 -5.11 6.50 -3.61
CA PRO A 159 -6.43 6.26 -4.19
C PRO A 159 -7.01 4.92 -3.74
N PHE A 160 -6.19 3.88 -3.68
CA PHE A 160 -6.65 2.51 -3.40
C PHE A 160 -6.56 2.10 -1.94
N GLU A 161 -6.02 2.95 -1.07
CA GLU A 161 -5.70 2.59 0.30
C GLU A 161 -6.91 2.04 1.06
N GLN A 162 -8.05 2.74 1.03
CA GLN A 162 -9.27 2.26 1.72
C GLN A 162 -9.76 0.91 1.17
N ILE A 163 -9.56 0.65 -0.12
CA ILE A 163 -9.93 -0.61 -0.78
C ILE A 163 -9.02 -1.72 -0.26
N VAL A 164 -7.70 -1.50 -0.28
CA VAL A 164 -6.70 -2.46 0.24
C VAL A 164 -6.92 -2.70 1.73
N ASP A 165 -7.28 -1.66 2.48
CA ASP A 165 -7.49 -1.74 3.91
C ASP A 165 -8.70 -2.60 4.29
N LYS A 166 -9.78 -2.53 3.52
CA LYS A 166 -10.95 -3.40 3.74
C LYS A 166 -10.74 -4.82 3.20
N LEU A 167 -9.74 -5.03 2.33
CA LEU A 167 -9.33 -6.35 1.86
C LEU A 167 -8.39 -7.09 2.81
N LYS A 168 -7.88 -6.44 3.88
CA LYS A 168 -6.75 -6.83 4.78
C LYS A 168 -6.60 -8.34 5.10
N ALA A 169 -7.64 -9.16 5.05
CA ALA A 169 -7.56 -10.60 5.31
C ALA A 169 -7.19 -11.52 4.10
N ASN A 170 -7.27 -11.05 2.85
CA ASN A 170 -7.33 -11.94 1.67
C ASN A 170 -6.15 -11.88 0.68
N ILE A 171 -5.15 -11.03 0.94
CA ILE A 171 -3.98 -10.83 0.04
C ILE A 171 -2.74 -11.62 0.52
N VAL A 172 -2.79 -12.26 1.70
CA VAL A 172 -1.64 -12.81 2.45
C VAL A 172 -0.94 -14.03 1.80
N GLY A 173 -1.34 -14.44 0.59
CA GLY A 173 -0.76 -15.58 -0.13
C GLY A 173 0.48 -15.28 -1.00
N ARG A 174 0.96 -14.02 -1.06
CA ARG A 174 2.16 -13.62 -1.83
C ARG A 174 3.05 -12.69 -1.00
N ASP A 175 4.27 -12.42 -1.47
CA ASP A 175 5.18 -11.41 -0.91
C ASP A 175 4.58 -10.01 -1.08
N ALA A 176 3.66 -9.68 -0.17
CA ALA A 176 2.92 -8.43 -0.18
C ALA A 176 3.74 -7.33 0.50
N SER A 177 3.64 -6.12 -0.02
CA SER A 177 4.03 -4.91 0.68
C SER A 177 2.95 -4.55 1.70
N VAL A 178 3.35 -4.34 2.96
CA VAL A 178 2.43 -4.19 4.09
C VAL A 178 2.72 -2.88 4.83
N GLY A 179 1.67 -2.28 5.39
CA GLY A 179 1.74 -1.12 6.27
C GLY A 179 2.12 0.18 5.57
N ILE A 180 2.27 1.25 6.35
CA ILE A 180 2.45 2.62 5.85
C ILE A 180 3.71 2.82 4.99
N ALA A 181 4.78 2.09 5.27
CA ALA A 181 6.03 2.12 4.52
C ALA A 181 6.13 1.01 3.46
N GLN A 182 5.06 0.22 3.24
CA GLN A 182 4.97 -0.79 2.18
C GLN A 182 6.12 -1.82 2.19
N VAL A 183 6.54 -2.24 3.39
CA VAL A 183 7.61 -3.23 3.57
C VAL A 183 7.13 -4.61 3.12
N LYS A 184 7.91 -5.27 2.25
CA LYS A 184 7.68 -6.65 1.81
C LYS A 184 7.91 -7.65 2.94
N ILE A 185 7.09 -8.68 3.01
CA ILE A 185 7.19 -9.72 4.05
C ILE A 185 8.54 -10.47 3.94
N ASP A 186 9.00 -10.79 2.73
CA ASP A 186 10.29 -11.43 2.52
C ASP A 186 11.45 -10.53 2.96
N THR A 187 11.36 -9.21 2.69
CA THR A 187 12.33 -8.23 3.17
C THR A 187 12.38 -8.21 4.70
N ALA A 188 11.24 -8.18 5.38
CA ALA A 188 11.18 -8.21 6.84
C ALA A 188 11.84 -9.48 7.41
N ASN A 189 11.52 -10.65 6.86
CA ASN A 189 12.14 -11.92 7.28
C ASN A 189 13.65 -11.92 7.07
N ASN A 190 14.13 -11.39 5.93
CA ASN A 190 15.56 -11.29 5.64
C ASN A 190 16.29 -10.35 6.61
N LEU A 191 15.67 -9.24 7.02
CA LEU A 191 16.24 -8.34 8.03
C LEU A 191 16.36 -8.99 9.41
N ILE A 192 15.40 -9.86 9.79
CA ILE A 192 15.49 -10.66 11.01
C ILE A 192 16.62 -11.68 10.88
N LYS A 193 16.73 -12.40 9.76
CA LYS A 193 17.82 -13.36 9.50
C LYS A 193 19.21 -12.72 9.55
N LYS A 194 19.34 -11.50 9.03
CA LYS A 194 20.58 -10.71 9.11
C LYS A 194 20.87 -10.16 10.52
N GLY A 195 19.97 -10.37 11.49
CA GLY A 195 20.10 -9.82 12.85
C GLY A 195 19.93 -8.30 12.93
N LEU A 196 19.50 -7.65 11.85
CA LEU A 196 19.38 -6.18 11.80
C LEU A 196 18.18 -5.69 12.61
N TYR A 197 17.05 -6.37 12.51
CA TYR A 197 15.87 -6.02 13.30
C TYR A 197 14.98 -7.21 13.57
N ASN A 198 14.65 -7.44 14.84
CA ASN A 198 13.64 -8.39 15.27
C ASN A 198 12.55 -7.61 16.07
N PRO A 199 11.27 -7.64 15.63
CA PRO A 199 10.19 -6.92 16.30
C PRO A 199 9.86 -7.51 17.69
N ASN A 200 10.23 -8.77 17.95
CA ASN A 200 10.06 -9.45 19.23
C ASN A 200 11.11 -10.56 19.40
N SER A 201 12.14 -10.31 20.21
CA SER A 201 13.21 -11.28 20.48
C SER A 201 12.75 -12.55 21.19
N SER A 202 11.58 -12.54 21.83
CA SER A 202 11.01 -13.72 22.51
C SER A 202 10.18 -14.60 21.57
N ASP A 203 9.91 -14.15 20.35
CA ASP A 203 9.14 -14.92 19.38
C ASP A 203 10.01 -15.99 18.71
N LYS A 204 9.88 -17.23 19.22
CA LYS A 204 10.64 -18.38 18.75
C LYS A 204 10.32 -18.82 17.32
N LYS A 205 9.28 -18.29 16.68
CA LYS A 205 8.97 -18.58 15.26
C LYS A 205 9.86 -17.78 14.30
N LEU A 206 10.48 -16.70 14.78
CA LEU A 206 11.30 -15.80 13.97
C LEU A 206 12.80 -16.13 14.12
N PRO A 207 13.60 -16.04 13.04
CA PRO A 207 13.20 -15.90 11.64
C PRO A 207 12.69 -17.21 11.03
N PHE A 208 11.88 -17.12 9.99
CA PHE A 208 11.45 -18.29 9.22
C PHE A 208 12.52 -18.69 8.20
N VAL A 209 13.02 -19.93 8.25
CA VAL A 209 13.99 -20.45 7.25
C VAL A 209 13.38 -20.39 5.84
N ARG A 210 12.19 -20.98 5.67
CA ARG A 210 11.37 -20.89 4.45
C ARG A 210 10.06 -20.20 4.79
N LEU A 211 9.74 -19.14 4.05
CA LEU A 211 8.49 -18.41 4.26
C LEU A 211 7.34 -19.12 3.54
N ASP A 212 6.49 -19.82 4.29
CA ASP A 212 5.23 -20.41 3.83
C ASP A 212 4.04 -19.46 4.08
N ASN A 213 2.81 -19.92 3.85
CA ASN A 213 1.62 -19.08 4.05
C ASN A 213 1.36 -18.75 5.53
N ALA A 214 1.70 -19.67 6.46
CA ALA A 214 1.54 -19.43 7.89
C ALA A 214 2.56 -18.41 8.39
N GLY A 215 3.82 -18.53 7.97
CA GLY A 215 4.88 -17.56 8.26
C GLY A 215 4.60 -16.18 7.67
N ARG A 216 4.02 -16.11 6.46
CA ARG A 216 3.56 -14.83 5.88
C ARG A 216 2.51 -14.15 6.74
N ARG A 217 1.49 -14.88 7.19
CA ARG A 217 0.46 -14.35 8.10
C ARG A 217 1.07 -13.90 9.42
N HIS A 218 1.96 -14.69 9.99
CA HIS A 218 2.61 -14.36 11.26
C HIS A 218 3.44 -13.06 11.18
N LEU A 219 4.21 -12.86 10.10
CA LEU A 219 4.94 -11.59 9.90
C LEU A 219 4.02 -10.43 9.55
N TYR A 220 2.91 -10.68 8.84
CA TYR A 220 1.91 -9.66 8.52
C TYR A 220 1.36 -9.00 9.80
N ASP A 221 1.10 -9.77 10.85
CA ASP A 221 0.59 -9.26 12.14
C ASP A 221 1.55 -8.29 12.84
N TYR A 222 2.85 -8.40 12.57
CA TYR A 222 3.82 -7.38 12.97
C TYR A 222 3.81 -6.20 12.01
N LEU A 223 3.88 -6.45 10.71
CA LEU A 223 4.03 -5.41 9.68
C LEU A 223 2.83 -4.48 9.55
N ILE A 224 1.64 -4.89 9.97
CA ILE A 224 0.44 -4.03 9.97
C ILE A 224 0.48 -2.98 11.09
N LYS A 225 1.36 -3.14 12.09
CA LYS A 225 1.52 -2.18 13.18
C LYS A 225 2.60 -1.16 12.81
N ASP A 226 2.22 0.12 12.80
CA ASP A 226 3.07 1.21 12.29
C ASP A 226 4.46 1.25 12.93
N LYS A 227 4.55 1.04 14.26
CA LYS A 227 5.84 0.97 14.98
C LYS A 227 6.79 -0.05 14.34
N TYR A 228 6.34 -1.28 14.13
CA TYR A 228 7.21 -2.31 13.56
C TYR A 228 7.48 -2.05 12.08
N ASN A 229 6.47 -1.59 11.34
CA ASN A 229 6.59 -1.29 9.92
C ASN A 229 7.66 -0.23 9.62
N ILE A 230 7.63 0.89 10.35
CA ILE A 230 8.59 2.00 10.19
C ILE A 230 10.01 1.56 10.59
N PHE A 231 10.15 0.77 11.66
CA PHE A 231 11.45 0.24 12.06
C PHE A 231 12.00 -0.76 11.04
N PHE A 232 11.16 -1.59 10.42
CA PHE A 232 11.61 -2.45 9.32
C PHE A 232 12.04 -1.63 8.10
N ALA A 233 11.32 -0.57 7.74
CA ALA A 233 11.71 0.33 6.65
C ALA A 233 13.08 0.97 6.92
N ALA A 234 13.30 1.47 8.14
CA ALA A 234 14.59 2.03 8.56
C ALA A 234 15.73 0.99 8.55
N ALA A 235 15.46 -0.21 9.06
CA ALA A 235 16.39 -1.33 9.01
C ALA A 235 16.72 -1.74 7.55
N TYR A 236 15.73 -1.66 6.66
CA TYR A 236 15.94 -1.95 5.24
C TYR A 236 16.88 -0.94 4.59
N LEU A 237 16.69 0.37 4.84
CA LEU A 237 17.60 1.41 4.36
C LEU A 237 19.04 1.21 4.87
N ARG A 238 19.19 0.87 6.15
CA ARG A 238 20.49 0.50 6.72
C ARG A 238 21.08 -0.73 6.01
N SER A 239 20.28 -1.75 5.73
CA SER A 239 20.76 -2.94 5.01
C SER A 239 21.26 -2.60 3.62
N LEU A 240 20.58 -1.71 2.89
CA LEU A 240 21.01 -1.25 1.57
C LEU A 240 22.36 -0.51 1.66
N ILE A 241 22.50 0.41 2.63
CA ILE A 241 23.77 1.12 2.87
C ILE A 241 24.90 0.13 3.16
N ASN A 242 24.65 -0.89 3.99
CA ASN A 242 25.67 -1.86 4.36
C ASN A 242 26.05 -2.76 3.18
N ASP A 243 25.06 -3.29 2.46
CA ASP A 243 25.25 -4.22 1.34
C ASP A 243 26.04 -3.55 0.18
N TRP A 244 25.89 -2.24 -0.01
CA TRP A 244 26.57 -1.48 -1.07
C TRP A 244 27.88 -0.80 -0.64
N SER A 245 28.23 -0.82 0.64
CA SER A 245 29.35 -0.04 1.20
C SER A 245 30.72 -0.33 0.59
N LYS A 246 30.91 -1.54 0.03
CA LYS A 246 32.14 -1.93 -0.69
C LYS A 246 32.29 -1.31 -2.09
N PHE A 247 31.19 -0.85 -2.67
CA PHE A 247 31.13 -0.34 -4.03
C PHE A 247 30.95 1.18 -4.02
N VAL A 248 29.97 1.66 -3.25
CA VAL A 248 29.61 3.08 -3.19
C VAL A 248 29.09 3.45 -1.80
N ASP A 249 29.51 4.62 -1.30
CA ASP A 249 28.93 5.21 -0.08
C ASP A 249 27.55 5.80 -0.37
N LEU A 250 26.52 4.96 -0.22
CA LEU A 250 25.13 5.36 -0.45
C LEU A 250 24.64 6.48 0.47
N ARG A 251 25.29 6.73 1.63
CA ARG A 251 24.89 7.82 2.54
C ARG A 251 24.97 9.20 1.88
N LYS A 252 25.80 9.34 0.84
CA LYS A 252 25.97 10.55 0.04
C LYS A 252 25.08 10.58 -1.20
N LYS A 253 24.24 9.56 -1.41
CA LYS A 253 23.43 9.35 -2.63
C LYS A 253 21.99 8.95 -2.27
N PRO A 254 21.22 9.84 -1.60
CA PRO A 254 19.85 9.55 -1.17
C PRO A 254 18.92 9.12 -2.33
N GLU A 255 19.14 9.63 -3.53
CA GLU A 255 18.40 9.26 -4.74
C GLU A 255 18.62 7.79 -5.15
N ILE A 256 19.81 7.24 -4.90
CA ILE A 256 20.11 5.83 -5.13
C ILE A 256 19.45 4.98 -4.04
N ILE A 257 19.55 5.37 -2.77
CA ILE A 257 18.89 4.66 -1.67
C ILE A 257 17.38 4.58 -1.92
N ALA A 258 16.76 5.71 -2.28
CA ALA A 258 15.33 5.77 -2.58
C ALA A 258 14.95 4.92 -3.81
N THR A 259 15.80 4.93 -4.86
CA THR A 259 15.63 4.05 -6.03
C THR A 259 15.62 2.58 -5.60
N LEU A 260 16.62 2.16 -4.82
CA LEU A 260 16.78 0.77 -4.38
C LEU A 260 15.63 0.31 -3.47
N TYR A 261 15.11 1.18 -2.60
CA TYR A 261 13.96 0.87 -1.76
C TYR A 261 12.73 0.49 -2.60
N SER A 262 12.53 1.19 -3.72
CA SER A 262 11.37 1.06 -4.58
C SER A 262 11.42 -0.11 -5.58
N LEU A 263 12.59 -0.75 -5.73
CA LEU A 263 12.84 -1.77 -6.74
C LEU A 263 12.89 -3.20 -6.14
N PRO A 264 12.74 -4.24 -6.97
CA PRO A 264 13.25 -5.57 -6.64
C PRO A 264 14.74 -5.51 -6.29
N TYR A 265 15.25 -6.57 -5.65
CA TYR A 265 16.68 -6.65 -5.31
C TYR A 265 17.56 -6.37 -6.53
N VAL A 266 18.47 -5.41 -6.36
CA VAL A 266 19.52 -5.07 -7.33
C VAL A 266 20.86 -5.46 -6.70
N LYS A 267 21.66 -6.24 -7.43
CA LYS A 267 23.01 -6.62 -6.99
C LYS A 267 23.88 -5.36 -6.89
N PRO A 268 24.64 -5.15 -5.80
CA PRO A 268 25.57 -4.02 -5.68
C PRO A 268 26.62 -3.96 -6.80
N HIS A 269 26.94 -2.73 -7.22
CA HIS A 269 27.99 -2.40 -8.22
C HIS A 269 28.45 -0.94 -8.07
N ASP A 270 29.52 -0.55 -8.78
CA ASP A 270 30.20 0.74 -8.56
C ASP A 270 29.54 1.95 -9.24
N ASP A 271 28.63 1.73 -10.20
CA ASP A 271 27.95 2.80 -10.98
C ASP A 271 26.41 2.76 -10.85
N PRO A 272 25.83 2.86 -9.64
CA PRO A 272 24.39 2.90 -9.48
C PRO A 272 23.81 4.20 -10.05
N LYS A 273 22.65 4.10 -10.70
CA LYS A 273 21.93 5.26 -11.26
C LYS A 273 20.55 5.39 -10.64
N PRO A 274 20.10 6.61 -10.33
CA PRO A 274 18.77 6.80 -9.81
C PRO A 274 17.74 6.65 -10.93
N ASN A 275 16.55 6.19 -10.58
CA ASN A 275 15.39 6.33 -11.46
C ASN A 275 14.61 7.63 -11.14
N GLU A 276 13.57 7.90 -11.93
CA GLU A 276 12.72 9.09 -11.75
C GLU A 276 12.09 9.11 -10.35
N ARG A 277 11.57 7.96 -9.87
CA ARG A 277 10.94 7.81 -8.55
C ARG A 277 11.91 8.12 -7.41
N GLY A 278 13.10 7.53 -7.43
CA GLY A 278 14.14 7.78 -6.42
C GLY A 278 14.63 9.22 -6.43
N SER A 279 14.71 9.84 -7.61
CA SER A 279 15.04 11.26 -7.74
C SER A 279 13.95 12.16 -7.15
N GLN A 280 12.66 11.86 -7.39
CA GLN A 280 11.55 12.59 -6.79
C GLN A 280 11.56 12.49 -5.26
N ILE A 281 11.74 11.27 -4.73
CA ILE A 281 11.79 11.02 -3.29
C ILE A 281 12.88 11.87 -2.63
N ALA A 282 14.11 11.77 -3.14
CA ALA A 282 15.28 12.41 -2.52
C ALA A 282 15.31 13.94 -2.66
N LYS A 283 14.48 14.51 -3.54
CA LYS A 283 14.43 15.97 -3.78
C LYS A 283 13.12 16.57 -3.29
N GLU A 284 12.02 16.28 -4.00
CA GLU A 284 10.73 16.89 -3.74
C GLU A 284 10.16 16.43 -2.40
N PHE A 285 10.06 15.12 -2.18
CA PHE A 285 9.42 14.58 -0.98
C PHE A 285 10.31 14.71 0.26
N TYR A 286 11.62 14.75 0.09
CA TYR A 286 12.57 15.09 1.13
C TYR A 286 12.33 16.50 1.70
N GLU A 287 12.17 17.50 0.83
CA GLU A 287 11.85 18.87 1.27
C GLU A 287 10.45 18.98 1.87
N LEU A 288 9.47 18.22 1.36
CA LEU A 288 8.15 18.15 2.00
C LEU A 288 8.22 17.51 3.39
N THR A 289 9.03 16.46 3.55
CA THR A 289 9.21 15.79 4.85
C THR A 289 9.79 16.75 5.88
N LYS A 290 10.81 17.53 5.52
CA LYS A 290 11.34 18.59 6.39
C LYS A 290 10.24 19.57 6.80
N LYS A 291 9.38 20.00 5.88
CA LYS A 291 8.27 20.91 6.19
C LYS A 291 7.19 20.28 7.07
N PHE A 292 6.98 18.96 6.96
CA PHE A 292 5.94 18.26 7.72
C PHE A 292 6.40 17.85 9.11
N LEU A 293 7.67 17.46 9.27
CA LEU A 293 8.20 16.86 10.49
C LEU A 293 9.05 17.81 11.36
N ARG A 294 9.36 19.02 10.88
CA ARG A 294 9.83 20.12 11.73
C ARG A 294 8.80 20.38 12.82
#